data_AF-A0A351TFP4-F1
#
_entry.id   AF-A0A351TFP4-F1
#
_cell.length_a   1.000
_cell.length_b   1.000
_cell.length_c   1.000
_cell.angle_alpha   90.00
_cell.angle_beta   90.00
_cell.angle_gamma   90.00
#
_symmetry.space_group_name_H-M   'P 1'
#
loop_
_entity.id
_entity.type
_entity.pdbx_description
1 polymer ?
#
loop_
_entity_poly.entity_id
_entity_poly.type
_entity_poly.pdbx_seq_one_letter_code
_entity_poly.pdbx_strand_id
1 'polypeptide(L)' 'MNFEQYVLVGSTVRSYLSWLKDNWKLSAEFQDCMLLWQRI' A
#
# COMPACT_ATOMS: atom_id res chain seq x y z
N MET A 1 -8.73 -18.40 2.24
CA MET A 1 -7.62 -17.66 1.60
C MET A 1 -6.33 -18.33 2.03
N ASN A 2 -5.51 -18.81 1.08
CA ASN A 2 -4.22 -19.43 1.40
C ASN A 2 -3.10 -18.37 1.44
N PHE A 3 -1.90 -18.76 1.91
CA PHE A 3 -0.77 -17.84 2.03
C PHE A 3 -0.34 -17.21 0.70
N GLU A 4 -0.31 -18.00 -0.38
CA GLU A 4 0.06 -17.53 -1.72
C GLU A 4 -0.89 -16.44 -2.23
N GLN A 5 -2.20 -16.67 -2.05
CA GLN A 5 -3.25 -15.72 -2.40
C GLN A 5 -3.14 -14.42 -1.57
N TYR A 6 -2.84 -14.52 -0.28
CA TYR A 6 -2.65 -13.35 0.58
C TYR A 6 -1.45 -12.50 0.14
N VAL A 7 -0.33 -13.13 -0.17
CA VAL A 7 0.88 -12.45 -0.68
C VAL A 7 0.60 -11.78 -2.02
N LEU A 8 -0.09 -12.46 -2.93
CA LEU A 8 -0.46 -11.91 -4.24
C LEU A 8 -1.32 -10.66 -4.08
N VAL A 9 -2.42 -10.74 -3.33
CA VAL A 9 -3.30 -9.60 -3.08
C VAL A 9 -2.53 -8.43 -2.45
N GLY A 10 -1.70 -8.70 -1.44
CA GLY A 10 -0.87 -7.68 -0.79
C GLY A 10 0.07 -6.97 -1.77
N SER A 11 0.71 -7.72 -2.68
CA SER A 11 1.59 -7.14 -3.70
C SER A 11 0.83 -6.26 -4.70
N THR A 12 -0.38 -6.67 -5.11
CA THR A 12 -1.23 -5.89 -6.02
C THR A 12 -1.70 -4.59 -5.36
N VAL A 13 -2.19 -4.67 -4.12
CA VAL A 13 -2.64 -3.50 -3.35
C VAL A 13 -1.49 -2.52 -3.16
N ARG A 14 -0.30 -3.00 -2.76
CA ARG A 14 0.88 -2.14 -2.59
C ARG A 14 1.28 -1.44 -3.88
N SER A 15 1.33 -2.14 -5.02
CA SER A 15 1.68 -1.54 -6.31
C SER A 15 0.69 -0.45 -6.71
N TYR A 16 -0.61 -0.64 -6.45
CA TYR A 16 -1.63 0.36 -6.71
C TYR A 16 -1.49 1.62 -5.84
N LEU A 17 -1.26 1.44 -4.53
CA LEU A 17 -1.04 2.54 -3.59
C LEU A 17 0.23 3.33 -3.93
N SER A 18 1.31 2.64 -4.33
CA SER A 18 2.52 3.28 -4.85
C SER A 18 2.22 4.13 -6.09
N TRP A 19 1.48 3.60 -7.06
CA TRP A 19 1.09 4.38 -8.24
C TRP A 19 0.28 5.63 -7.86
N LEU A 20 -0.66 5.53 -6.91
CA LEU A 20 -1.41 6.70 -6.44
C LEU A 20 -0.52 7.75 -5.76
N LYS A 21 0.47 7.31 -4.96
CA LYS A 21 1.47 8.19 -4.34
C LYS A 21 2.32 8.90 -5.39
N ASP A 22 2.79 8.18 -6.41
CA ASP A 22 3.58 8.76 -7.51
C ASP A 22 2.78 9.78 -8.35
N ASN A 23 1.46 9.63 -8.37
CA ASN A 23 0.52 10.57 -8.97
C ASN A 23 0.08 11.70 -8.02
N TRP A 24 0.73 11.86 -6.87
CA TRP A 24 0.42 12.88 -5.86
C TRP A 24 -1.02 12.82 -5.31
N LYS A 25 -1.64 11.63 -5.33
CA LYS A 25 -2.99 11.41 -4.81
C LYS A 25 -3.00 10.87 -3.37
N LEU A 26 -1.89 10.30 -2.92
CA LEU A 26 -1.70 9.76 -1.57
C LEU A 26 -0.33 10.15 -1.01
N SER A 27 -0.25 10.28 0.30
CA SER A 27 0.99 10.27 1.08
C SER A 27 1.15 8.92 1.79
N ALA A 28 2.38 8.61 2.19
CA ALA A 28 2.68 7.42 2.97
C ALA A 28 3.65 7.76 4.10
N GLU A 29 3.37 7.29 5.30
CA GLU A 29 4.20 7.50 6.49
C GLU A 29 4.42 6.21 7.27
N PHE A 30 5.51 6.16 8.02
CA PHE A 30 5.76 5.08 8.96
C PHE A 30 5.42 5.57 10.37
N GLN A 31 4.42 4.94 10.98
CA GLN A 31 4.01 5.21 12.36
C GLN A 31 3.86 3.88 13.09
N ASP A 32 4.41 3.77 14.30
CA ASP A 32 4.29 2.57 15.14
C ASP A 32 4.68 1.27 14.41
N CYS A 33 5.76 1.32 13.62
CA CYS A 33 6.23 0.23 12.77
C CYS A 33 5.24 -0.23 11.67
N MET A 34 4.25 0.60 11.35
CA MET A 34 3.27 0.37 10.28
C MET A 34 3.44 1.40 9.16
N LEU A 35 3.27 0.94 7.92
CA LEU A 35 3.14 1.82 6.76
C LEU A 35 1.68 2.27 6.61
N LEU A 36 1.42 3.54 6.87
CA LEU A 36 0.09 4.14 6.74
C LEU A 36 0.01 4.94 5.45
N TRP A 37 -1.13 4.84 4.77
CA TRP A 37 -1.43 5.59 3.55
C TRP A 37 -2.51 6.62 3.86
N GLN A 38 -2.31 7.85 3.43
CA GLN A 38 -3.24 8.94 3.69
C GLN A 38 -3.56 9.68 2.40
N ARG A 39 -4.79 10.18 2.30
CA ARG A 39 -5.21 11.02 1.19
C ARG A 39 -4.65 12.42 1.37
N ILE A 40 -4.08 12.96 0.30
CA ILE A 40 -3.67 14.37 0.19
C ILE A 40 -4.89 15.24 -0.05
#